data_AF-A0A846ACE7-F1
#
_entry.id   AF-A0A846ACE7-F1
#
_cell.length_a   1.000
_cell.length_b   1.000
_cell.length_c   1.000
_cell.angle_alpha   90.00
_cell.angle_beta   90.00
_cell.angle_gamma   90.00
#
_symmetry.space_group_name_H-M   'P 1'
#
loop_
_entity.id
_entity.type
_entity.pdbx_description
1 polymer ?
#
loop_
_entity_poly.entity_id
_entity_poly.type
_entity_poly.pdbx_seq_one_letter_code
_entity_poly.pdbx_strand_id
1 'polypeptide(L)' 'MDLGIKTFATFSDGTKVDAPKPLKKRIKKLRKLSKSLSHKTKGSKRYEKARVRVAKFHAKLKDTLDRFST' A
#
# COMPACT_ATOMS: atom_id res chain seq x y z
N MET A 1 15.45 2.89 -8.01
CA MET A 1 15.68 1.77 -7.07
C MET A 1 14.44 0.91 -7.02
N ASP A 2 14.37 -0.13 -7.85
CA ASP A 2 13.29 -1.13 -7.78
C ASP A 2 13.66 -2.10 -6.65
N LEU A 3 13.19 -1.80 -5.43
CA LEU A 3 13.45 -2.63 -4.26
C LEU A 3 12.27 -3.59 -4.10
N GLY A 4 12.56 -4.83 -4.48
CA GLY A 4 11.64 -5.95 -4.52
C GLY A 4 10.74 -6.08 -3.29
N ILE A 5 9.57 -6.65 -3.56
CA ILE A 5 8.41 -6.92 -2.70
C ILE A 5 8.72 -7.88 -1.53
N LYS A 6 9.97 -7.98 -1.07
CA LYS A 6 10.38 -8.90 -0.02
C LYS A 6 10.54 -8.25 1.35
N THR A 7 10.63 -6.92 1.44
CA THR A 7 10.98 -6.26 2.71
C THR A 7 10.00 -5.14 3.02
N PHE A 8 9.23 -5.35 4.10
CA PHE A 8 8.07 -4.51 4.42
C PHE A 8 8.43 -3.16 5.07
N ALA A 9 9.56 -3.08 5.77
CA ALA A 9 10.23 -1.85 6.16
C ALA A 9 11.56 -2.30 6.79
N THR A 10 12.69 -1.79 6.32
CA THR A 10 13.92 -1.79 7.12
C THR A 10 13.84 -0.55 8.00
N PHE A 11 13.50 -0.73 9.28
CA PHE A 11 13.87 0.25 10.30
C PHE A 11 15.40 0.28 10.38
N SER A 12 15.96 1.42 10.78
CA SER A 12 17.40 1.69 10.86
C SER A 12 18.19 0.65 11.66
N ASP A 13 17.52 -0.14 12.51
CA ASP A 13 18.10 -1.15 13.41
C ASP A 13 18.06 -2.60 12.89
N GLY A 14 17.85 -2.83 11.59
CA GLY A 14 18.03 -4.16 10.98
C GLY A 14 16.98 -5.21 11.37
N THR A 15 15.95 -4.86 12.14
CA THR A 15 14.88 -5.76 12.57
C THR A 15 13.91 -6.06 11.42
N LYS A 16 13.95 -7.29 10.90
CA LYS A 16 13.01 -7.78 9.88
C LYS A 16 11.71 -8.21 10.56
N VAL A 17 10.75 -7.30 10.68
CA VAL A 17 9.41 -7.65 11.15
C VAL A 17 8.68 -8.39 10.03
N ASP A 18 8.42 -9.67 10.24
CA ASP A 18 7.57 -10.45 9.36
C ASP A 18 6.14 -9.89 9.46
N ALA A 19 5.73 -9.16 8.44
CA ALA A 19 4.40 -8.55 8.38
C ALA A 19 3.34 -9.62 8.74
N PRO A 20 2.50 -9.43 9.77
CA PRO A 20 1.46 -10.40 10.14
C PRO A 20 0.68 -10.76 8.87
N LYS A 21 0.36 -12.06 8.66
CA LYS A 21 -0.31 -12.58 7.44
C LYS A 21 -1.39 -11.64 6.83
N PRO A 22 -2.25 -10.94 7.59
CA PRO A 22 -3.18 -9.94 7.03
C PRO A 22 -2.51 -8.74 6.32
N LEU A 23 -1.36 -8.28 6.79
CA LEU A 23 -0.61 -7.15 6.24
C LEU A 23 -0.02 -7.48 4.85
N LYS A 24 0.56 -8.69 4.67
CA LYS A 24 1.06 -9.19 3.36
C LYS A 24 -0.03 -9.11 2.27
N LYS A 25 -1.26 -9.53 2.60
CA LYS A 25 -2.40 -9.44 1.68
C LYS A 25 -2.78 -7.99 1.33
N ARG A 26 -2.75 -7.10 2.33
CA ARG A 26 -3.07 -5.67 2.15
C ARG A 26 -2.03 -4.97 1.27
N ILE A 27 -0.75 -5.24 1.46
CA ILE A 27 0.34 -4.70 0.61
C ILE A 27 0.20 -5.15 -0.84
N LYS A 28 -0.07 -6.45 -1.06
CA LYS A 28 -0.30 -6.99 -2.42
C LYS A 28 -1.48 -6.30 -3.11
N LYS A 29 -2.54 -5.99 -2.36
CA LYS A 29 -3.70 -5.25 -2.86
C LYS A 29 -3.34 -3.79 -3.20
N LEU A 30 -2.57 -3.11 -2.35
CA LEU A 30 -2.07 -1.75 -2.63
C LEU A 30 -1.24 -1.72 -3.91
N ARG A 31 -0.29 -2.65 -4.09
CA ARG A 31 0.52 -2.75 -5.30
C ARG A 31 -0.33 -2.92 -6.56
N LYS A 32 -1.36 -3.77 -6.51
CA LYS A 32 -2.30 -3.94 -7.64
C LYS A 32 -3.08 -2.67 -7.95
N LEU A 33 -3.56 -1.96 -6.92
CA LEU A 33 -4.31 -0.71 -7.10
C LEU A 33 -3.41 0.40 -7.67
N SER A 34 -2.18 0.52 -7.18
CA SER A 34 -1.19 1.48 -7.68
C SER A 34 -0.80 1.20 -9.13
N LYS A 35 -0.52 -0.07 -9.48
CA LYS A 35 -0.26 -0.48 -10.87
C LYS A 35 -1.46 -0.20 -11.79
N SER A 36 -2.68 -0.45 -11.32
CA SER A 36 -3.88 -0.12 -12.09
C SER A 36 -4.05 1.38 -12.30
N LEU A 37 -3.62 2.22 -11.35
CA LEU A 37 -3.65 3.68 -11.48
C LEU A 37 -2.60 4.16 -12.48
N SER A 38 -1.37 3.63 -12.42
CA SER A 38 -0.28 4.04 -13.32
C SER A 38 -0.57 3.71 -14.78
N HIS A 39 -1.32 2.66 -15.07
CA HIS A 39 -1.73 2.30 -16.43
C HIS A 39 -2.89 3.16 -16.97
N LYS A 40 -3.48 4.05 -16.18
CA LYS A 40 -4.63 4.87 -16.62
C LYS A 40 -4.19 6.25 -17.04
N THR A 41 -4.79 6.74 -18.12
CA THR A 41 -4.61 8.10 -18.61
C THR A 41 -5.10 9.11 -17.57
N LYS A 42 -4.19 9.98 -17.10
CA LYS A 42 -4.49 11.10 -16.21
C LYS A 42 -5.61 11.96 -16.84
N GLY A 43 -6.54 12.44 -16.01
CA GLY A 43 -7.71 13.22 -16.46
C GLY A 43 -8.91 12.40 -16.94
N SER A 44 -8.75 11.10 -17.21
CA SER A 44 -9.91 10.25 -17.56
C SER A 44 -10.82 9.98 -16.34
N LYS A 45 -12.13 9.84 -16.57
CA LYS A 45 -13.09 9.42 -15.52
C LYS A 45 -12.68 8.11 -14.83
N ARG A 46 -12.02 7.20 -15.56
CA ARG A 46 -11.52 5.91 -15.03
C ARG A 46 -10.30 6.08 -14.13
N TYR A 47 -9.44 7.08 -14.41
CA TYR A 47 -8.30 7.44 -13.58
C TYR A 47 -8.76 7.99 -12.24
N GLU A 48 -9.72 8.92 -12.22
CA GLU A 48 -10.24 9.50 -10.97
C GLU A 48 -10.83 8.41 -10.06
N LYS A 49 -11.62 7.48 -10.62
CA LYS A 49 -12.14 6.31 -9.90
C LYS A 49 -11.04 5.39 -9.35
N ALA A 50 -9.86 5.33 -9.97
CA ALA A 50 -8.73 4.56 -9.45
C ALA A 50 -7.99 5.32 -8.35
N ARG A 51 -7.78 6.63 -8.52
CA ARG A 51 -7.18 7.54 -7.53
C ARG A 51 -7.93 7.48 -6.21
N VAL A 52 -9.25 7.62 -6.24
CA VAL A 52 -10.10 7.54 -5.04
C VAL A 52 -10.00 6.15 -4.37
N ARG A 53 -9.92 5.06 -5.16
CA ARG A 53 -9.75 3.70 -4.60
C ARG A 53 -8.42 3.53 -3.86
N VAL A 54 -7.33 4.07 -4.41
CA VAL A 54 -6.01 4.07 -3.78
C VAL A 54 -6.05 4.90 -2.49
N ALA A 55 -6.61 6.11 -2.54
CA ALA A 55 -6.73 6.99 -1.38
C ALA A 55 -7.54 6.35 -0.23
N LYS A 56 -8.70 5.76 -0.53
CA LYS A 56 -9.51 5.03 0.46
C LYS A 56 -8.76 3.84 1.06
N PHE A 57 -7.91 3.17 0.29
CA PHE A 57 -7.09 2.07 0.79
C PHE A 57 -6.00 2.57 1.74
N HIS A 58 -5.35 3.70 1.43
CA HIS A 58 -4.39 4.34 2.33
C HIS A 58 -5.04 4.80 3.64
N ALA A 59 -6.24 5.39 3.60
CA ALA A 59 -6.96 5.80 4.80
C ALA A 59 -7.25 4.60 5.72
N LYS A 60 -7.71 3.47 5.17
CA LYS A 60 -7.93 2.22 5.92
C LYS A 60 -6.65 1.64 6.52
N LEU A 61 -5.51 1.79 5.85
CA LEU A 61 -4.23 1.35 6.39
C LEU A 61 -3.79 2.22 7.57
N LYS A 62 -3.92 3.55 7.45
CA LYS A 62 -3.58 4.50 8.52
C LYS A 62 -4.39 4.24 9.79
N ASP A 63 -5.71 4.09 9.64
CA ASP A 63 -6.63 3.76 10.75
C ASP A 63 -6.26 2.45 11.46
N THR A 64 -5.84 1.43 10.68
CA THR A 64 -5.38 0.17 11.28
C THR A 64 -4.06 0.33 12.03
N LEU A 65 -3.14 1.19 11.56
CA LEU A 65 -1.84 1.45 12.19
C LEU A 65 -1.96 2.26 13.48
N ASP A 66 -2.85 3.25 13.51
CA ASP A 66 -3.14 4.08 14.69
C ASP A 66 -3.50 3.20 15.90
N ARG A 67 -4.31 2.18 15.66
CA ARG A 67 -4.77 1.20 16.66
C ARG A 67 -3.67 0.30 17.24
N PHE A 68 -2.47 0.25 16.65
CA PHE A 68 -1.32 -0.49 17.19
C PHE A 68 -0.29 0.42 17.89
N SER A 69 -0.51 1.73 17.91
CA SER A 69 0.40 2.72 18.52
C SER A 69 -0.03 3.16 19.94
N THR A 70 -0.99 2.45 20.55
CA THR A 70 -1.37 2.57 21.96
C THR A 70 -0.83 1.36 22.72
#